data_AF-A0A950I1S9-F1
#
_entry.id   AF-A0A950I1S9-F1
#
_cell.length_a   1.000
_cell.length_b   1.000
_cell.length_c   1.000
_cell.angle_alpha   90.00
_cell.angle_beta   90.00
_cell.angle_gamma   90.00
#
_symmetry.space_group_name_H-M   'P 1'
#
loop_
_entity.id
_entity.type
_entity.pdbx_description
1 polymer ?
#
loop_
_entity_poly.entity_id
_entity_poly.type
_entity_poly.pdbx_seq_one_letter_code
_entity_poly.pdbx_strand_id
1 'polypeptide(L)'
;MSLLTTVPANLVQSIRAFRVAELRDEAARLGQHFLYAHCIAGATKQQVLGIISESFLFPKGVGKNFDGLRETLTETMHKAGEQTGFLIVLEQLPNTQKFDREARETLLDVFRDAADYWTDKSVPFRVFYSFE
;
A
#
# COMPACT_ATOMS: atom_id res chain seq x y z
N MET A 1 9.70 -5.51 -22.32
CA MET A 1 8.74 -6.37 -21.60
C MET A 1 8.31 -5.63 -20.35
N SER A 2 7.02 -5.54 -20.05
CA SER A 2 6.54 -4.83 -18.85
C SER A 2 6.88 -5.64 -17.60
N LEU A 3 7.45 -4.99 -16.59
CA LEU A 3 7.82 -5.60 -15.32
C LEU A 3 6.64 -6.31 -14.63
N LEU A 4 5.42 -5.82 -14.91
CA LEU A 4 4.17 -6.30 -14.31
C LEU A 4 3.37 -7.23 -15.24
N THR A 5 3.92 -7.65 -16.39
CA THR A 5 3.18 -8.48 -17.36
C THR A 5 2.69 -9.80 -16.75
N THR A 6 3.46 -10.37 -15.81
CA THR A 6 3.11 -11.61 -15.09
C THR A 6 2.51 -11.36 -13.71
N VAL A 7 2.35 -10.10 -13.33
CA VAL A 7 1.86 -9.70 -12.01
C VAL A 7 0.38 -9.34 -12.14
N PRO A 8 -0.52 -9.97 -11.35
CA PRO A 8 -1.94 -9.66 -11.36
C PRO A 8 -2.22 -8.15 -11.26
N ALA A 9 -3.33 -7.68 -11.83
CA ALA A 9 -3.70 -6.28 -11.71
C ALA A 9 -3.94 -5.86 -10.26
N ASN A 10 -4.45 -6.79 -9.45
CA ASN A 10 -4.75 -6.60 -8.03
C ASN A 10 -4.07 -7.69 -7.22
N LEU A 11 -3.14 -7.30 -6.35
CA LEU A 11 -2.45 -8.24 -5.47
C LEU A 11 -1.79 -7.53 -4.28
N VAL A 12 -1.52 -8.32 -3.25
CA VAL A 12 -0.66 -7.95 -2.12
C VAL A 12 0.40 -9.02 -1.96
N GLN A 13 1.66 -8.71 -2.26
CA GLN A 13 2.76 -9.67 -2.18
C GLN A 13 4.05 -9.07 -1.62
N SER A 14 4.97 -9.94 -1.22
CA SER A 14 6.30 -9.48 -0.81
C SER A 14 7.11 -8.96 -2.00
N ILE A 15 7.87 -7.88 -1.78
CA ILE A 15 8.62 -7.16 -2.82
C ILE A 15 9.72 -8.02 -3.45
N ARG A 16 10.31 -8.96 -2.70
CA ARG A 16 11.28 -10.00 -3.15
C ARG A 16 12.23 -9.56 -4.27
N ALA A 17 11.88 -9.85 -5.53
CA ALA A 17 12.73 -9.64 -6.69
C ALA A 17 12.55 -8.27 -7.37
N PHE A 18 11.51 -7.52 -6.99
CA PHE A 18 11.21 -6.21 -7.55
C PHE A 18 12.00 -5.13 -6.84
N ARG A 19 12.61 -4.21 -7.58
CA ARG A 19 13.25 -3.03 -7.00
C ARG A 19 12.27 -1.88 -6.94
N VAL A 20 12.30 -1.11 -5.85
CA VAL A 20 11.45 0.08 -5.67
C VAL A 20 11.58 1.06 -6.85
N ALA A 21 12.80 1.26 -7.36
CA ALA A 21 13.05 2.10 -8.52
C ALA A 21 12.33 1.60 -9.78
N GLU A 22 12.40 0.28 -10.05
CA GLU A 22 11.75 -0.32 -11.22
C GLU A 22 10.22 -0.25 -11.11
N LEU A 23 9.68 -0.45 -9.91
CA LEU A 23 8.26 -0.32 -9.63
C LEU A 23 7.76 1.13 -9.82
N ARG A 24 8.55 2.11 -9.37
CA ARG A 24 8.26 3.53 -9.56
C ARG A 24 8.26 3.91 -11.05
N ASP A 25 9.29 3.48 -11.78
CA ASP A 25 9.42 3.80 -13.21
C ASP A 25 8.29 3.14 -14.02
N GLU A 26 7.87 1.92 -13.63
CA GLU A 26 6.73 1.23 -14.24
C GLU A 26 5.39 1.90 -13.90
N ALA A 27 5.19 2.36 -12.65
CA ALA A 27 4.01 3.13 -12.28
C ALA A 27 3.91 4.42 -13.10
N ALA A 28 5.03 5.13 -13.27
CA ALA A 28 5.09 6.31 -14.14
C ALA A 28 4.76 5.97 -15.60
N ARG A 29 5.27 4.86 -16.12
CA ARG A 29 4.99 4.38 -17.49
C ARG A 29 3.52 4.04 -17.71
N LEU A 30 2.86 3.48 -16.69
CA LEU A 30 1.44 3.13 -16.73
C LEU A 30 0.52 4.30 -16.35
N GLY A 31 1.09 5.45 -15.97
CA GLY A 31 0.33 6.60 -15.46
C GLY A 31 -0.38 6.32 -14.14
N GLN A 32 0.09 5.34 -13.36
CA GLN A 32 -0.49 4.90 -12.09
C GLN A 32 0.10 5.68 -10.92
N HIS A 33 -0.68 5.79 -9.84
CA HIS A 33 -0.22 6.40 -8.60
C HIS A 33 0.83 5.52 -7.92
N PHE A 34 2.01 6.06 -7.69
CA PHE A 34 3.06 5.40 -6.92
C PHE A 34 3.04 5.89 -5.48
N LEU A 35 2.77 4.99 -4.54
CA LEU A 35 2.75 5.26 -3.11
C LEU A 35 3.87 4.46 -2.44
N TYR A 36 4.73 5.13 -1.70
CA TYR A 36 5.88 4.50 -1.04
C TYR A 36 5.91 4.91 0.43
N ALA A 37 6.08 3.94 1.33
CA ALA A 37 6.23 4.18 2.76
C ALA A 37 7.36 3.32 3.33
N HIS A 38 8.26 3.94 4.08
CA HIS A 38 9.38 3.27 4.73
C HIS A 38 9.13 3.16 6.24
N CYS A 39 8.74 1.97 6.70
CA CYS A 39 8.11 1.78 8.01
C CYS A 39 9.08 1.44 9.15
N ILE A 40 10.39 1.36 8.91
CA ILE A 40 11.37 0.89 9.92
C ILE A 40 11.35 1.72 11.21
N ALA A 41 11.03 3.01 11.12
CA ALA A 41 11.00 3.92 12.26
C ALA A 41 9.78 3.68 13.17
N GLY A 42 8.80 2.88 12.74
CA GLY A 42 7.59 2.59 13.49
C GLY A 42 7.84 1.53 14.55
N ALA A 43 7.67 1.85 15.83
CA ALA A 43 7.75 0.85 16.89
C ALA A 43 6.38 0.31 17.32
N THR A 44 5.28 0.98 16.94
CA THR A 44 3.90 0.63 17.32
C THR A 44 2.94 0.71 16.14
N LYS A 45 1.78 0.04 16.22
CA LYS A 45 0.68 0.14 15.24
C LYS A 45 0.39 1.59 14.82
N GLN A 46 0.22 2.50 15.78
CA GLN A 46 -0.07 3.90 15.50
C GLN A 46 1.05 4.63 14.77
N GLN A 47 2.31 4.34 15.11
CA GLN A 47 3.46 4.95 14.42
C GLN A 47 3.59 4.44 13.00
N VAL A 48 3.43 3.12 12.77
CA VAL A 48 3.45 2.54 11.42
C VAL A 48 2.34 3.15 10.56
N LEU A 49 1.11 3.22 11.07
CA LEU A 49 -0.02 3.86 10.38
C LEU A 49 0.22 5.35 10.12
N GLY A 50 0.84 6.05 11.07
CA GLY A 50 1.23 7.45 10.92
C GLY A 50 2.26 7.65 9.80
N ILE A 51 3.30 6.82 9.75
CA ILE A 51 4.33 6.84 8.71
C ILE A 51 3.71 6.57 7.33
N ILE A 52 2.83 5.56 7.22
CA ILE A 52 2.13 5.26 5.97
C ILE A 52 1.28 6.45 5.53
N SER A 53 0.49 7.00 6.43
CA SER A 53 -0.40 8.13 6.12
C SER A 53 0.38 9.38 5.70
N GLU A 54 1.50 9.68 6.36
CA GLU A 54 2.37 10.79 6.00
C GLU A 54 3.05 10.56 4.65
N SER A 55 3.59 9.36 4.43
CA SER A 55 4.29 9.03 3.18
C SER A 55 3.35 9.00 1.97
N PHE A 56 2.07 8.66 2.18
CA PHE A 56 1.04 8.66 1.14
C PHE A 56 0.39 10.05 0.98
N LEU A 57 0.85 11.06 1.73
CA LEU A 57 0.36 12.43 1.71
C LEU A 57 -1.14 12.53 2.04
N PHE A 58 -1.62 11.67 2.95
CA PHE A 58 -3.00 11.74 3.41
C PHE A 58 -3.25 12.98 4.27
N PRO A 59 -4.48 13.54 4.24
CA PRO A 59 -4.84 14.65 5.10
C PRO A 59 -4.65 14.33 6.58
N LYS A 60 -4.21 15.33 7.36
CA LYS A 60 -4.05 15.18 8.81
C LYS A 60 -5.36 14.72 9.44
N GLY A 61 -5.34 13.56 10.12
CA GLY A 61 -6.55 13.00 10.72
C GLY A 61 -6.93 11.63 10.17
N VAL A 62 -6.48 11.33 8.95
CA VAL A 62 -6.86 10.17 8.16
C VAL A 62 -5.90 9.00 8.44
N GLY A 63 -6.35 7.75 8.28
CA GLY A 63 -5.50 6.56 8.44
C GLY A 63 -5.02 6.27 9.87
N LYS A 64 -5.68 6.82 10.91
CA LYS A 64 -5.28 6.65 12.32
C LYS A 64 -5.49 5.23 12.88
N ASN A 65 -6.29 4.43 12.20
CA ASN A 65 -6.58 3.03 12.52
C ASN A 65 -6.70 2.24 11.21
N PHE A 66 -6.77 0.91 11.32
CA PHE A 66 -6.88 0.02 10.15
C PHE A 66 -8.14 0.30 9.32
N ASP A 67 -9.29 0.53 9.96
CA ASP A 67 -10.54 0.84 9.27
C ASP A 67 -10.48 2.16 8.49
N GLY A 68 -9.93 3.20 9.11
CA GLY A 68 -9.74 4.49 8.47
C GLY A 68 -8.72 4.42 7.33
N LEU A 69 -7.67 3.60 7.47
CA LEU A 69 -6.74 3.34 6.35
C LEU A 69 -7.48 2.66 5.19
N ARG A 70 -8.29 1.64 5.47
CA ARG A 70 -9.12 0.94 4.48
C ARG A 70 -10.07 1.91 3.76
N GLU A 71 -10.82 2.71 4.50
CA GLU A 71 -11.76 3.70 3.95
C GLU A 71 -11.04 4.74 3.08
N THR A 72 -9.82 5.11 3.47
CA THR A 72 -9.01 6.06 2.70
C THR A 72 -8.55 5.49 1.38
N LEU A 73 -7.97 4.28 1.43
CA LEU A 73 -7.48 3.56 0.25
C LEU A 73 -8.58 3.16 -0.73
N THR A 74 -9.83 3.09 -0.26
CA THR A 74 -10.98 2.70 -1.08
C THR A 74 -11.87 3.91 -1.38
N GLU A 75 -12.82 4.22 -0.51
CA GLU A 75 -13.84 5.24 -0.73
C GLU A 75 -13.28 6.64 -0.93
N THR A 76 -12.30 7.06 -0.14
CA THR A 76 -11.78 8.43 -0.21
C THR A 76 -11.04 8.65 -1.52
N MET A 77 -10.17 7.71 -1.91
CA MET A 77 -9.50 7.73 -3.21
C MET A 77 -10.47 7.60 -4.38
N HIS A 78 -11.50 6.76 -4.26
CA HIS A 78 -12.53 6.65 -5.30
C HIS A 78 -13.34 7.95 -5.45
N LYS A 79 -13.67 8.62 -4.33
CA LYS A 79 -14.37 9.93 -4.33
C LYS A 79 -13.49 11.05 -4.87
N ALA A 80 -12.16 10.90 -4.86
CA ALA A 80 -11.22 11.91 -5.37
C ALA A 80 -11.20 12.01 -6.91
N GLY A 81 -11.79 11.05 -7.63
CA GLY A 81 -11.92 11.06 -9.08
C GLY A 81 -11.56 9.72 -9.72
N GLU A 82 -11.50 9.69 -11.05
CA GLU A 82 -11.06 8.50 -11.79
C GLU A 82 -9.60 8.18 -11.47
N GLN A 83 -9.34 6.93 -11.10
CA GLN A 83 -8.02 6.44 -10.72
C GLN A 83 -7.49 5.53 -11.82
N THR A 84 -6.31 5.83 -12.35
CA THR A 84 -5.63 5.03 -13.39
C THR A 84 -5.04 3.73 -12.85
N GLY A 85 -4.87 3.66 -11.53
CA GLY A 85 -4.35 2.51 -10.80
C GLY A 85 -3.37 2.94 -9.71
N PHE A 86 -3.01 1.98 -8.86
CA PHE A 86 -2.17 2.19 -7.70
C PHE A 86 -1.07 1.15 -7.67
N LEU A 87 0.14 1.61 -7.40
CA LEU A 87 1.30 0.80 -7.12
C LEU A 87 1.88 1.26 -5.78
N ILE A 88 1.67 0.44 -4.77
CA ILE A 88 2.00 0.72 -3.38
C ILE A 88 3.20 -0.11 -2.97
N VAL A 89 4.15 0.50 -2.27
CA VAL A 89 5.33 -0.14 -1.72
C VAL A 89 5.46 0.18 -0.24
N LEU A 90 5.40 -0.85 0.60
CA LEU A 90 5.63 -0.80 2.04
C LEU A 90 6.99 -1.42 2.34
N GLU A 91 7.99 -0.61 2.59
CA GLU A 91 9.35 -1.08 2.82
C GLU A 91 9.68 -1.16 4.32
N GLN A 92 10.38 -2.22 4.72
CA GLN A 92 10.86 -2.45 6.09
C GLN A 92 9.74 -2.35 7.12
N LEU A 93 8.69 -3.17 6.95
CA LEU A 93 7.67 -3.32 7.98
C LEU A 93 8.33 -3.86 9.26
N PRO A 94 8.23 -3.12 10.37
CA PRO A 94 8.97 -3.42 11.59
C PRO A 94 8.45 -4.73 12.22
N ASN A 95 9.28 -5.38 13.04
CA ASN A 95 8.89 -6.59 13.77
C ASN A 95 9.11 -6.39 15.28
N THR A 96 8.32 -5.53 15.89
CA THR A 96 8.41 -5.22 17.33
C THR A 96 7.31 -5.94 18.11
N GLN A 97 7.46 -6.06 19.44
CA GLN A 97 6.37 -6.60 20.29
C GLN A 97 5.06 -5.82 20.18
N LYS A 98 5.11 -4.51 19.88
CA LYS A 98 3.92 -3.65 19.75
C LYS A 98 3.41 -3.56 18.30
N PHE A 99 4.08 -4.22 17.37
CA PHE A 99 3.70 -4.41 15.98
C PHE A 99 4.11 -5.83 15.57
N ASP A 100 3.41 -6.78 16.18
CA ASP A 100 3.68 -8.20 16.05
C ASP A 100 3.21 -8.78 14.71
N ARG A 101 3.30 -10.10 14.56
CA ARG A 101 2.84 -10.78 13.36
C ARG A 101 1.36 -10.55 13.08
N GLU A 102 0.52 -10.56 14.12
CA GLU A 102 -0.92 -10.34 13.97
C GLU A 102 -1.20 -8.92 13.45
N ALA A 103 -0.56 -7.90 14.03
CA ALA A 103 -0.64 -6.53 13.57
C ALA A 103 -0.28 -6.37 12.09
N ARG A 104 0.77 -7.08 11.65
CA ARG A 104 1.23 -7.07 10.26
C ARG A 104 0.24 -7.73 9.32
N GLU A 105 -0.28 -8.90 9.69
CA GLU A 105 -1.32 -9.55 8.88
C GLU A 105 -2.57 -8.68 8.80
N THR A 106 -3.04 -8.08 9.91
CA THR A 106 -4.18 -7.14 9.87
C THR A 106 -3.91 -5.95 8.96
N LEU A 107 -2.69 -5.38 8.99
CA LEU A 107 -2.32 -4.32 8.06
C LEU A 107 -2.40 -4.80 6.61
N LEU A 108 -1.84 -5.97 6.31
CA LEU A 108 -1.87 -6.55 4.96
C LEU A 108 -3.29 -6.90 4.51
N ASP A 109 -4.15 -7.36 5.42
CA ASP A 109 -5.56 -7.63 5.17
C ASP A 109 -6.31 -6.35 4.77
N VAL A 110 -6.03 -5.21 5.40
CA VAL A 110 -6.57 -3.91 4.95
C VAL A 110 -6.22 -3.61 3.49
N PHE A 111 -4.99 -3.89 3.08
CA PHE A 111 -4.57 -3.70 1.69
C PHE A 111 -5.18 -4.73 0.75
N ARG A 112 -5.42 -5.97 1.20
CA ARG A 112 -6.10 -7.01 0.42
C ARG A 112 -7.55 -6.64 0.17
N ASP A 113 -8.26 -6.21 1.22
CA ASP A 113 -9.64 -5.71 1.11
C ASP A 113 -9.73 -4.52 0.15
N ALA A 114 -8.75 -3.60 0.20
CA ALA A 114 -8.68 -2.50 -0.74
C ALA A 114 -8.42 -2.98 -2.18
N ALA A 115 -7.54 -3.96 -2.37
CA ALA A 115 -7.27 -4.55 -3.69
C ALA A 115 -8.53 -5.20 -4.29
N ASP A 116 -9.32 -5.92 -3.48
CA ASP A 116 -10.58 -6.51 -3.91
C ASP A 116 -11.60 -5.44 -4.29
N TYR A 117 -11.72 -4.37 -3.49
CA TYR A 117 -12.57 -3.23 -3.82
C TYR A 117 -12.22 -2.59 -5.17
N TRP A 118 -10.93 -2.40 -5.47
CA TRP A 118 -10.49 -1.84 -6.75
C TRP A 118 -10.63 -2.83 -7.90
N THR A 119 -10.56 -4.14 -7.63
CA THR A 119 -10.87 -5.19 -8.60
C THR A 119 -12.28 -5.06 -9.14
N ASP A 120 -13.26 -4.88 -8.26
CA ASP A 120 -14.66 -4.68 -8.67
C ASP A 120 -14.85 -3.40 -9.50
N LYS A 121 -13.97 -2.41 -9.32
CA LYS A 121 -13.94 -1.17 -10.08
C LYS A 121 -13.12 -1.26 -11.37
N SER A 122 -12.52 -2.41 -11.68
CA SER A 122 -11.59 -2.60 -12.81
C SER A 122 -10.39 -1.64 -12.77
N VAL A 123 -9.96 -1.23 -11.57
CA VAL A 123 -8.77 -0.38 -11.36
C VAL A 123 -7.63 -1.25 -10.85
N PRO A 124 -6.43 -1.20 -11.45
CA PRO A 124 -5.29 -1.96 -10.95
C PRO A 124 -4.81 -1.43 -9.60
N PHE A 125 -4.62 -2.30 -8.62
CA PHE A 125 -4.17 -1.99 -7.26
C PHE A 125 -3.15 -3.02 -6.78
N ARG A 126 -1.87 -2.68 -6.89
CA ARG A 126 -0.76 -3.59 -6.56
C ARG A 126 -0.05 -3.11 -5.31
N VAL A 127 0.11 -3.99 -4.34
CA VAL A 127 0.82 -3.70 -3.10
C VAL A 127 2.00 -4.64 -2.95
N PHE A 128 3.17 -4.06 -2.76
CA PHE A 128 4.41 -4.76 -2.48
C PHE A 128 4.85 -4.44 -1.06
N TYR A 129 5.22 -5.45 -0.27
CA TYR A 129 5.70 -5.23 1.09
C TYR A 129 7.04 -5.94 1.36
N SER A 130 7.86 -5.40 2.25
CA SER A 130 9.00 -6.11 2.85
C SER A 130 8.94 -6.05 4.36
N PHE A 131 9.53 -7.05 5.00
CA PHE A 131 9.77 -7.04 6.43
C PHE A 131 11.22 -6.64 6.71
N GLU A 132 11.47 -6.11 7.91
CA GLU A 132 12.81 -6.01 8.50
C GLU A 132 13.49 -7.37 8.64
#